data_AF-A0A0L6CKZ9-F1
#
_entry.id   AF-A0A0L6CKZ9-F1
#
_cell.length_a   1.000
_cell.length_b   1.000
_cell.length_c   1.000
_cell.angle_alpha   90.00
_cell.angle_beta   90.00
_cell.angle_gamma   90.00
#
_symmetry.space_group_name_H-M   'P 1'
#
loop_
_entity.id
_entity.type
_entity.pdbx_description
1 polymer ?
#
loop_
_entity_poly.entity_id
_entity_poly.type
_entity_poly.pdbx_seq_one_letter_code
_entity_poly.pdbx_strand_id
1 'polypeptide(L)'
;MSQVDWAPADACTLPSADRPLRVGEFAVLFAQHLAGVDELEPTHAVIHLDGDGSLADEVRDLADRETSCCSFFAFDVRRAPSGEVLLDITVPPERADVLAGMVNQARTAAESRATSAADAHRPASPRVAPIQ
;
A
#
# COMPACT_ATOMS: atom_id res chain seq x y z
N MET A 1 -14.58 -6.14 -11.50
CA MET A 1 -13.59 -5.36 -12.29
C MET A 1 -13.42 -4.04 -11.58
N SER A 2 -12.67 -4.04 -10.48
CA SER A 2 -12.51 -2.87 -9.60
C SER A 2 -11.34 -2.05 -10.11
N GLN A 3 -11.63 -1.04 -10.93
CA GLN A 3 -10.64 -0.02 -11.27
C GLN A 3 -10.43 0.85 -10.04
N VAL A 4 -9.16 0.96 -9.67
CA VAL A 4 -8.69 1.73 -8.54
C VAL A 4 -8.84 3.21 -8.86
N ASP A 5 -9.79 3.87 -8.21
CA ASP A 5 -10.27 5.22 -8.53
C ASP A 5 -9.58 6.35 -7.74
N TRP A 6 -8.51 6.07 -6.99
CA TRP A 6 -7.89 7.09 -6.13
C TRP A 6 -7.04 8.12 -6.89
N ALA A 7 -6.63 7.82 -8.12
CA ALA A 7 -5.89 8.74 -8.97
C ALA A 7 -6.84 9.38 -10.00
N PRO A 8 -7.40 10.58 -9.76
CA PRO A 8 -8.20 11.27 -10.76
C PRO A 8 -7.36 11.49 -12.02
N ALA A 9 -7.98 11.28 -13.18
CA ALA A 9 -7.29 11.23 -14.46
C ALA A 9 -6.50 12.50 -14.81
N ASP A 10 -6.81 13.62 -14.17
CA ASP A 10 -6.19 14.92 -14.43
C ASP A 10 -4.95 15.18 -13.54
N ALA A 11 -4.74 14.38 -12.48
CA ALA A 11 -3.59 14.49 -11.59
C ALA A 11 -2.36 13.73 -12.11
N CYS A 12 -2.56 12.72 -12.96
CA CYS A 12 -1.51 11.89 -13.52
C CYS A 12 -1.31 12.27 -15.00
N THR A 13 -0.29 13.03 -15.35
CA THR A 13 -0.08 13.50 -16.74
C THR A 13 0.37 12.39 -17.72
N LEU A 14 0.52 11.15 -17.25
CA LEU A 14 0.85 10.01 -18.09
C LEU A 14 -0.30 9.57 -19.03
N PRO A 15 0.02 9.09 -20.24
CA PRO A 15 -0.91 8.35 -21.08
C PRO A 15 -1.53 7.19 -20.30
N SER A 16 -2.83 7.00 -20.49
CA SER A 16 -3.70 6.05 -19.76
C SER A 16 -3.26 4.57 -19.80
N ALA A 17 -2.30 4.21 -20.66
CA ALA A 17 -1.74 2.86 -20.74
C ALA A 17 -0.77 2.51 -19.58
N ASP A 18 -0.16 3.52 -18.95
CA ASP A 18 0.88 3.31 -17.92
C ASP A 18 0.37 3.55 -16.48
N ARG A 19 -0.78 4.20 -16.32
CA ARG A 19 -1.43 4.43 -15.01
C ARG A 19 -1.79 3.17 -14.22
N PRO A 20 -2.20 2.04 -14.86
CA PRO A 20 -2.56 0.81 -14.13
C PRO A 20 -1.36 0.07 -13.51
N LEU A 21 -0.12 0.36 -13.93
CA LEU A 21 1.07 -0.38 -13.48
C LEU A 21 1.58 0.10 -12.11
N ARG A 22 1.60 1.42 -11.87
CA ARG A 22 2.10 2.03 -10.61
C ARG A 22 1.19 1.80 -9.41
N VAL A 23 -0.12 1.88 -9.64
CA VAL A 23 -1.15 1.50 -8.66
C VAL A 23 -1.05 0.03 -8.28
N GLY A 24 -0.65 -0.83 -9.24
CA GLY A 24 -0.39 -2.24 -9.01
C GLY A 24 0.86 -2.47 -8.15
N GLU A 25 1.97 -1.75 -8.42
CA GLU A 25 3.22 -1.86 -7.65
C GLU A 25 3.02 -1.46 -6.17
N PHE A 26 2.36 -0.33 -5.90
CA PHE A 26 2.03 0.05 -4.52
C PHE A 26 1.04 -0.94 -3.88
N ALA A 27 0.03 -1.40 -4.62
CA ALA A 27 -0.90 -2.42 -4.09
C ALA A 27 -0.18 -3.71 -3.71
N VAL A 28 0.78 -4.16 -4.52
CA VAL A 28 1.61 -5.35 -4.25
C VAL A 28 2.52 -5.10 -3.05
N LEU A 29 3.18 -3.94 -2.98
CA LEU A 29 4.00 -3.53 -1.85
C LEU A 29 3.20 -3.57 -0.54
N PHE A 30 2.02 -2.95 -0.51
CA PHE A 30 1.16 -2.95 0.68
C PHE A 30 0.63 -4.35 1.01
N ALA A 31 0.22 -5.10 -0.02
CA ALA A 31 -0.23 -6.47 0.17
C ALA A 31 0.87 -7.40 0.67
N GLN A 32 2.16 -7.08 0.53
CA GLN A 32 3.24 -7.95 1.00
C GLN A 32 3.85 -7.47 2.31
N HIS A 33 4.05 -6.16 2.45
CA HIS A 33 4.89 -5.58 3.49
C HIS A 33 4.15 -4.72 4.50
N LEU A 34 2.85 -4.41 4.31
CA LEU A 34 2.18 -3.47 5.20
C LEU A 34 2.13 -3.97 6.67
N ALA A 35 2.70 -3.21 7.58
CA ALA A 35 2.64 -3.46 9.02
C ALA A 35 1.55 -2.59 9.67
N GLY A 36 1.38 -1.35 9.19
CA GLY A 36 0.41 -0.40 9.72
C GLY A 36 0.30 0.87 8.88
N VAL A 37 -0.72 1.67 9.17
CA VAL A 37 -0.92 3.00 8.57
C VAL A 37 -1.31 3.97 9.66
N ASP A 38 -0.50 5.01 9.83
CA ASP A 38 -0.76 6.14 10.72
C ASP A 38 -1.21 7.34 9.87
N GLU A 39 -2.48 7.67 9.94
CA GLU A 39 -3.05 8.84 9.28
C GLU A 39 -3.02 10.01 10.27
N LEU A 40 -2.06 10.90 10.10
CA LEU A 40 -1.81 12.01 11.02
C LEU A 40 -2.77 13.18 10.72
N GLU A 41 -2.91 13.50 9.43
CA GLU A 41 -3.79 14.55 8.92
C GLU A 41 -4.36 14.13 7.55
N PRO A 42 -5.43 14.77 7.04
CA PRO A 42 -5.97 14.47 5.70
C PRO A 42 -4.96 14.61 4.56
N THR A 43 -3.87 15.36 4.79
CA THR A 43 -2.79 15.62 3.86
C THR A 43 -1.48 14.93 4.24
N HIS A 44 -1.44 14.16 5.32
CA HIS A 44 -0.22 13.54 5.84
C HIS A 44 -0.50 12.14 6.42
N ALA A 45 0.14 11.13 5.82
CA ALA A 45 0.08 9.76 6.32
C ALA A 45 1.48 9.14 6.37
N VAL A 46 1.67 8.21 7.31
CA VAL A 46 2.87 7.39 7.44
C VAL A 46 2.47 5.93 7.25
N ILE A 47 3.05 5.29 6.25
CA ILE A 47 2.86 3.86 5.98
C ILE A 47 4.04 3.09 6.57
N HIS A 48 3.74 2.12 7.42
CA HIS A 48 4.73 1.26 8.07
C HIS A 48 4.83 -0.04 7.27
N LEU A 49 6.03 -0.37 6.83
CA LEU A 49 6.31 -1.55 6.02
C LEU A 49 7.34 -2.45 6.73
N ASP A 50 6.96 -3.70 6.95
CA ASP A 50 7.82 -4.77 7.43
C ASP A 50 8.65 -5.34 6.27
N GLY A 51 9.97 -5.27 6.41
CA GLY A 51 10.89 -5.86 5.44
C GLY A 51 12.35 -5.67 5.81
N ASP A 52 13.23 -6.07 4.91
CA ASP A 52 14.66 -6.17 5.15
C ASP A 52 15.44 -4.92 4.68
N GLY A 53 16.75 -5.07 4.50
CA GLY A 53 17.65 -4.04 3.99
C GLY A 53 17.18 -3.45 2.65
N SER A 54 16.81 -4.32 1.72
CA SER A 54 16.48 -4.02 0.33
C SER A 54 15.17 -3.26 0.17
N LEU A 55 14.19 -3.52 1.04
CA LEU A 55 12.86 -2.92 0.91
C LEU A 55 12.90 -1.38 0.90
N ALA A 56 13.77 -0.77 1.70
CA ALA A 56 13.88 0.68 1.73
C ALA A 56 14.31 1.29 0.39
N ASP A 57 15.15 0.59 -0.36
CA ASP A 57 15.63 1.05 -1.67
C ASP A 57 14.57 0.83 -2.76
N GLU A 58 13.83 -0.28 -2.69
CA GLU A 58 12.68 -0.54 -3.56
C GLU A 58 11.58 0.51 -3.36
N VAL A 59 11.27 0.85 -2.11
CA VAL A 59 10.27 1.87 -1.76
C VAL A 59 10.71 3.25 -2.22
N ARG A 60 12.01 3.59 -2.11
CA ARG A 60 12.56 4.85 -2.64
C ARG A 60 12.46 4.94 -4.15
N ASP A 61 12.89 3.90 -4.85
CA ASP A 61 12.81 3.84 -6.32
C ASP A 61 11.36 3.97 -6.80
N LEU A 62 10.41 3.31 -6.13
CA LEU A 62 8.99 3.47 -6.42
C LEU A 62 8.48 4.90 -6.15
N ALA A 63 8.87 5.51 -5.03
CA ALA A 63 8.50 6.88 -4.67
C ALA A 63 9.10 7.94 -5.61
N ASP A 64 10.36 7.79 -6.03
CA ASP A 64 11.03 8.67 -6.99
C ASP A 64 10.32 8.62 -8.35
N ARG A 65 10.00 7.40 -8.78
CA ARG A 65 9.22 7.16 -9.98
C ARG A 65 7.84 7.80 -9.91
N GLU A 66 7.14 7.71 -8.78
CA GLU A 66 5.85 8.35 -8.60
C GLU A 66 5.95 9.88 -8.60
N THR A 67 6.93 10.44 -7.89
CA THR A 67 7.18 11.90 -7.85
C THR A 67 7.48 12.46 -9.24
N SER A 68 8.18 11.71 -10.10
CA SER A 68 8.45 12.15 -11.49
C SER A 68 7.18 12.30 -12.34
N CYS A 69 6.10 11.61 -11.97
CA CYS A 69 4.84 11.56 -12.71
C CYS A 69 3.75 12.42 -12.06
N CYS A 70 3.76 12.47 -10.73
CA CYS A 70 2.81 13.11 -9.84
C CYS A 70 3.60 13.97 -8.84
N SER A 71 4.19 15.06 -9.32
CA SER A 71 5.13 15.90 -8.55
C SER A 71 4.52 16.64 -7.35
N PHE A 72 3.22 16.48 -7.11
CA PHE A 72 2.55 17.02 -5.94
C PHE A 72 2.76 16.15 -4.69
N PHE A 73 3.12 14.87 -4.86
CA PHE A 73 3.50 14.04 -3.72
C PHE A 73 4.87 14.43 -3.19
N ALA A 74 4.97 14.55 -1.87
CA ALA A 74 6.22 14.53 -1.15
C ALA A 74 6.33 13.19 -0.43
N PHE A 75 7.35 12.41 -0.78
CA PHE A 75 7.67 11.14 -0.13
C PHE A 75 8.97 11.27 0.65
N ASP A 76 8.99 10.79 1.88
CA ASP A 76 10.21 10.58 2.66
C ASP A 76 10.28 9.12 3.15
N VAL A 77 11.35 8.42 2.79
CA VAL A 77 11.54 7.00 3.08
C VAL A 77 12.63 6.83 4.13
N ARG A 78 12.20 6.54 5.36
CA ARG A 78 13.07 6.38 6.52
C ARG A 78 13.07 4.93 6.98
N ARG A 79 14.13 4.53 7.68
CA ARG A 79 14.17 3.26 8.42
C ARG A 79 13.93 3.55 9.89
N ALA A 80 12.93 2.90 10.48
CA ALA A 80 12.68 2.96 11.91
C ALA A 80 13.78 2.19 12.67
N PRO A 81 14.06 2.54 13.94
CA PRO A 81 14.97 1.77 14.78
C PRO A 81 14.55 0.31 14.99
N SER A 82 13.25 0.02 14.87
CA SER A 82 12.66 -1.34 14.88
C SER A 82 13.09 -2.20 13.68
N GLY A 83 13.59 -1.58 12.61
CA GLY A 83 13.94 -2.24 11.35
C GLY A 83 12.91 -2.01 10.23
N GLU A 84 11.72 -1.54 10.57
CA GLU A 84 10.64 -1.21 9.62
C GLU A 84 11.03 -0.08 8.68
N VAL A 85 10.43 -0.07 7.49
CA VAL A 85 10.51 1.04 6.56
C VAL A 85 9.29 1.94 6.77
N LEU A 86 9.54 3.22 7.00
CA LEU A 86 8.52 4.25 7.13
C LEU A 86 8.48 5.04 5.82
N LEU A 87 7.34 4.95 5.13
CA LEU A 87 7.02 5.77 3.97
C LEU A 87 6.12 6.91 4.44
N ASP A 88 6.71 8.08 4.64
CA ASP A 88 6.03 9.32 5.01
C ASP A 88 5.56 10.03 3.74
N ILE A 89 4.26 10.34 3.68
CA ILE A 89 3.59 10.85 2.48
C ILE A 89 2.85 12.13 2.83
N THR A 90 3.22 13.23 2.17
CA THR A 90 2.51 14.51 2.28
C THR A 90 2.01 14.96 0.91
N VAL A 91 0.81 15.55 0.89
CA VAL A 91 0.20 16.13 -0.32
C VAL A 91 -0.34 17.54 -0.05
N PRO A 92 -0.49 18.38 -1.08
CA PRO A 92 -1.26 19.62 -0.98
C PRO A 92 -2.73 19.34 -0.60
N PRO A 93 -3.41 20.28 0.09
CA PRO A 93 -4.81 20.14 0.48
C PRO A 93 -5.76 19.78 -0.66
N GLU A 94 -5.49 20.26 -1.88
CA GLU A 94 -6.28 20.02 -3.09
C GLU A 94 -6.16 18.56 -3.61
N ARG A 95 -5.33 17.75 -2.98
CA ARG A 95 -5.05 16.35 -3.30
C ARG A 95 -5.23 15.42 -2.09
N ALA A 96 -5.85 15.90 -1.02
CA ALA A 96 -6.15 15.09 0.17
C ALA A 96 -7.01 13.85 -0.16
N ASP A 97 -7.90 13.96 -1.15
CA ASP A 97 -8.71 12.86 -1.67
C ASP A 97 -7.85 11.74 -2.30
N VAL A 98 -6.78 12.12 -3.01
CA VAL A 98 -5.81 11.21 -3.61
C VAL A 98 -5.07 10.43 -2.50
N LEU A 99 -4.58 11.13 -1.47
CA LEU A 99 -3.91 10.49 -0.33
C LEU A 99 -4.86 9.56 0.42
N ALA A 100 -6.09 10.00 0.69
CA ALA A 100 -7.10 9.18 1.36
C ALA A 100 -7.40 7.89 0.57
N GLY A 101 -7.46 7.96 -0.76
CA GLY A 101 -7.66 6.77 -1.57
C GLY A 101 -6.47 5.80 -1.56
N MET A 102 -5.23 6.30 -1.50
CA MET A 102 -4.03 5.48 -1.31
C MET A 102 -4.02 4.78 0.06
N VAL A 103 -4.36 5.50 1.13
CA VAL A 103 -4.50 4.95 2.50
C VAL A 103 -5.58 3.87 2.54
N ASN A 104 -6.73 4.10 1.91
CA ASN A 104 -7.80 3.11 1.84
C ASN A 104 -7.35 1.85 1.10
N GLN A 105 -6.63 1.99 -0.01
CA GLN A 105 -6.07 0.86 -0.75
C GLN A 105 -5.11 0.03 0.14
N ALA A 106 -4.22 0.69 0.87
CA ALA A 106 -3.30 0.03 1.80
C ALA A 106 -4.07 -0.78 2.87
N ARG A 107 -5.08 -0.16 3.50
CA ARG A 107 -5.94 -0.82 4.51
C ARG A 107 -6.66 -2.04 3.93
N THR A 108 -7.30 -1.91 2.76
CA THR A 108 -7.99 -3.02 2.08
C THR A 108 -7.02 -4.16 1.71
N ALA A 109 -5.78 -3.85 1.34
CA ALA A 109 -4.75 -4.87 1.09
C ALA A 109 -4.37 -5.64 2.36
N ALA A 110 -4.23 -4.97 3.51
CA ALA A 110 -4.00 -5.64 4.80
C ALA A 110 -5.17 -6.56 5.20
N GLU A 111 -6.42 -6.09 5.05
CA GLU A 111 -7.61 -6.88 5.36
C GLU A 111 -7.71 -8.14 4.49
N SER A 112 -7.40 -8.01 3.20
CA SER A 112 -7.39 -9.13 2.25
C SER A 112 -6.33 -10.18 2.62
N ARG A 113 -5.14 -9.74 3.06
CA ARG A 113 -4.10 -10.63 3.60
C ARG A 113 -4.54 -11.35 4.87
N ALA A 114 -5.11 -10.62 5.83
CA ALA A 114 -5.58 -11.22 7.08
C ALA A 114 -6.65 -12.28 6.83
N THR A 115 -7.55 -12.03 5.87
CA THR A 115 -8.59 -12.98 5.45
C THR A 115 -7.98 -14.22 4.78
N SER A 116 -7.01 -14.04 3.87
CA SER A 116 -6.33 -15.17 3.22
C SER A 116 -5.44 -15.98 4.17
N ALA A 117 -4.80 -15.34 5.15
CA ALA A 117 -4.03 -16.01 6.18
C ALA A 117 -4.94 -16.82 7.12
N ALA A 118 -6.12 -16.29 7.46
CA ALA A 118 -7.13 -17.00 8.22
C ALA A 118 -7.69 -18.22 7.47
N ASP A 119 -7.87 -18.13 6.14
CA ASP A 119 -8.30 -19.27 5.31
C ASP A 119 -7.19 -20.34 5.19
N ALA A 120 -5.93 -19.91 5.02
CA ALA A 120 -4.76 -20.81 4.99
C ALA A 120 -4.49 -21.49 6.35
N HIS A 121 -4.89 -20.87 7.47
CA HIS A 121 -4.74 -21.42 8.81
C HIS A 121 -5.92 -22.31 9.24
N ARG A 122 -6.91 -22.60 8.37
CA ARG A 122 -8.01 -23.49 8.74
C ARG A 122 -7.49 -24.93 8.94
N PRO A 123 -7.49 -25.49 10.16
CA PRO A 123 -7.02 -26.86 10.36
C PRO A 123 -7.98 -27.84 9.66
N ALA A 124 -7.42 -28.82 8.94
CA ALA A 124 -8.16 -29.92 8.36
C ALA A 124 -8.97 -30.63 9.46
N SER A 125 -10.31 -30.53 9.40
CA SER A 125 -11.18 -31.15 10.40
C SER A 125 -10.91 -32.67 10.47
N PRO A 126 -10.86 -33.27 11.66
CA PRO A 126 -10.73 -34.71 11.78
C PRO A 126 -11.99 -35.38 11.22
N ARG A 127 -11.80 -36.29 10.25
CA ARG A 127 -12.86 -37.21 9.79
C ARG A 127 -13.31 -38.04 10.99
N VAL A 128 -14.51 -37.75 11.51
CA VAL A 128 -15.21 -38.63 12.45
C VAL A 128 -15.54 -39.93 11.71
N ALA A 129 -14.96 -41.05 12.14
CA ALA A 129 -15.30 -42.37 11.65
C ALA A 129 -16.65 -42.84 12.25
N PRO A 130 -17.51 -43.53 11.48
CA PRO A 130 -18.77 -44.03 11.99
C PRO A 130 -18.54 -45.19 12.98
N ILE A 131 -19.21 -45.11 14.14
CA ILE A 131 -19.28 -46.18 15.13
C ILE A 131 -20.23 -47.26 14.59
N GLN A 132 -19.75 -48.51 14.53
CA GLN A 132 -20.56 -49.71 14.25
C GLN A 132 -21.32 -50.14 15.50
#